data_AF-A0A174N568-F1
#
_entry.id   AF-A0A174N568-F1
#
_cell.length_a   1.000
_cell.length_b   1.000
_cell.length_c   1.000
_cell.angle_alpha   90.00
_cell.angle_beta   90.00
_cell.angle_gamma   90.00
#
_symmetry.space_group_name_H-M   'P 1'
#
loop_
_entity.id
_entity.type
_entity.pdbx_description
1 polymer ?
#
loop_
_entity_poly.entity_id
_entity_poly.type
_entity_poly.pdbx_seq_one_letter_code
_entity_poly.pdbx_strand_id
1 'polypeptide(L)'
;MLRPAERNPLPLRPRSELEAMGDEQRAIFALLSGRALVPDEIVGRTEIPARRVNTALTLLQAQGYLNELPGKRFTAAVRFDD
;
A
#
# COMPACT_ATOMS: atom_id res chain seq x y z
N MET A 1 18.08 26.02 13.46
CA MET A 1 17.87 24.55 13.41
C MET A 1 16.39 24.31 13.14
N LEU A 2 16.03 23.89 11.92
CA LEU A 2 14.66 23.45 11.64
C LEU A 2 14.49 22.05 12.27
N ARG A 3 13.46 21.89 13.09
CA ARG A 3 13.07 20.62 13.72
C ARG A 3 12.91 19.56 12.63
N PRO A 4 13.37 18.32 12.82
CA PRO A 4 13.08 17.25 11.87
C PRO A 4 11.55 17.19 11.76
N ALA A 5 11.05 17.35 10.53
CA ALA A 5 9.62 17.32 10.24
C ALA A 5 8.99 16.19 11.05
N GLU A 6 8.09 16.56 11.96
CA GLU A 6 7.32 15.60 12.73
C GLU A 6 6.81 14.57 11.74
N ARG A 7 7.39 13.36 11.79
CA ARG A 7 6.88 12.20 11.06
C ARG A 7 5.51 11.98 11.66
N ASN A 8 4.49 12.65 11.14
CA ASN A 8 3.13 12.30 11.47
C ASN A 8 3.01 10.83 11.04
N PRO A 9 2.92 9.88 11.99
CA PRO A 9 2.85 8.49 11.63
C PRO A 9 1.64 8.30 10.74
N LEU A 10 1.72 7.41 9.74
CA LEU A 10 0.57 7.09 8.91
C LEU A 10 -0.66 6.83 9.79
N PRO A 11 -1.85 7.30 9.39
CA PRO A 11 -3.09 7.04 10.11
C PRO A 11 -3.19 5.56 10.51
N LEU A 12 -3.53 5.32 11.78
CA LEU A 12 -3.73 3.97 12.30
C LEU A 12 -5.14 3.50 11.93
N ARG A 13 -5.24 2.28 11.40
CA ARG A 13 -6.49 1.59 11.08
C ARG A 13 -6.57 0.28 11.86
N PRO A 14 -7.79 -0.20 12.19
CA PRO A 14 -7.95 -1.44 12.96
C PRO A 14 -7.54 -2.68 12.18
N ARG A 15 -6.96 -3.67 12.86
CA ARG A 15 -6.37 -4.88 12.27
C ARG A 15 -7.39 -5.71 11.52
N SER A 16 -8.65 -5.67 11.96
CA SER A 16 -9.77 -6.35 11.31
C SER A 16 -9.96 -5.89 9.85
N GLU A 17 -9.61 -4.65 9.51
CA GLU A 17 -9.64 -4.19 8.12
C GLU A 17 -8.54 -4.86 7.26
N LEU A 18 -7.36 -5.11 7.82
CA LEU A 18 -6.27 -5.85 7.16
C LEU A 18 -6.63 -7.34 7.01
N GLU A 19 -7.26 -7.93 8.03
CA GLU A 19 -7.71 -9.32 8.02
C GLU A 19 -8.86 -9.57 7.03
N ALA A 20 -9.70 -8.56 6.80
CA ALA A 20 -10.77 -8.60 5.80
C ALA A 20 -10.26 -8.47 4.35
N MET A 21 -9.01 -8.08 4.12
CA MET A 21 -8.43 -8.00 2.78
C MET A 21 -8.27 -9.38 2.16
N GLY A 22 -8.51 -9.49 0.85
CA GLY A 22 -8.11 -10.67 0.09
C GLY A 22 -6.60 -10.88 0.12
N ASP A 23 -6.16 -12.12 -0.07
CA ASP A 23 -4.74 -12.49 0.07
C ASP A 23 -3.81 -11.67 -0.83
N GLU A 24 -4.20 -11.43 -2.08
CA GLU A 24 -3.44 -10.62 -3.03
C GLU A 24 -3.37 -9.15 -2.60
N GLN A 25 -4.46 -8.59 -2.07
CA GLN A 25 -4.49 -7.22 -1.56
C GLN A 25 -3.55 -7.08 -0.35
N ARG A 26 -3.58 -8.03 0.57
CA ARG A 26 -2.73 -8.05 1.76
C ARG A 26 -1.25 -8.20 1.40
N ALA A 27 -0.93 -9.07 0.43
CA ALA A 27 0.43 -9.23 -0.08
C ALA A 27 0.96 -7.94 -0.72
N ILE A 28 0.16 -7.28 -1.56
CA ILE A 28 0.52 -6.01 -2.22
C ILE A 28 0.66 -4.89 -1.18
N PHE A 29 -0.27 -4.78 -0.22
CA PHE A 29 -0.20 -3.78 0.84
C PHE A 29 1.07 -3.97 1.70
N ALA A 30 1.39 -5.20 2.09
CA ALA A 30 2.60 -5.50 2.86
C ALA A 30 3.87 -5.08 2.11
N LEU A 31 3.92 -5.33 0.80
CA LEU A 31 5.04 -4.90 -0.05
C LEU A 31 5.18 -3.36 -0.10
N LEU A 32 4.07 -2.65 -0.17
CA LEU A 32 3.99 -1.19 -0.27
C LEU A 32 4.10 -0.45 1.07
N SER A 33 4.01 -1.16 2.19
CA SER A 33 4.19 -0.59 3.54
C SER A 33 5.62 -0.14 3.82
N GLY A 34 6.61 -0.68 3.08
CA GLY A 34 8.03 -0.36 3.27
C GLY A 34 8.67 0.46 2.15
N ARG A 35 7.97 0.69 1.02
CA ARG A 35 8.54 1.35 -0.17
C ARG A 35 7.47 1.74 -1.18
N ALA A 36 7.77 2.76 -2.00
CA ALA A 36 6.95 3.11 -3.14
C ALA A 36 7.36 2.33 -4.41
N LEU A 37 6.41 1.67 -5.08
CA LEU A 37 6.67 0.85 -6.29
C LEU A 37 5.69 1.15 -7.42
N VAL A 38 6.13 0.96 -8.65
CA VAL A 38 5.23 0.95 -9.83
C VAL A 38 4.60 -0.45 -10.03
N PRO A 39 3.46 -0.57 -10.74
CA PRO A 39 2.77 -1.85 -10.93
C PRO A 39 3.66 -2.98 -11.46
N ASP A 40 4.53 -2.70 -12.43
CA ASP A 40 5.41 -3.71 -13.03
C ASP A 40 6.42 -4.28 -12.01
N GLU A 41 6.91 -3.45 -11.07
CA GLU A 41 7.78 -3.91 -9.99
C GLU A 41 7.03 -4.80 -9.00
N ILE A 42 5.74 -4.54 -8.77
CA ILE A 42 4.89 -5.34 -7.89
C ILE A 42 4.65 -6.71 -8.53
N VAL A 43 4.33 -6.75 -9.82
CA VAL A 43 4.18 -8.00 -10.60
C VAL A 43 5.45 -8.84 -10.49
N GLY A 44 6.62 -8.24 -10.75
CA GLY A 44 7.91 -8.95 -10.69
C GLY A 44 8.31 -9.45 -9.29
N ARG A 45 7.71 -8.90 -8.22
CA ARG A 45 8.03 -9.28 -6.82
C ARG A 45 7.03 -10.24 -6.19
N THR A 46 5.82 -10.32 -6.73
CA THR A 46 4.71 -11.08 -6.12
C THR A 46 4.24 -12.25 -6.98
N GLU A 47 4.68 -12.33 -8.24
CA GLU A 47 4.17 -13.26 -9.26
C GLU A 47 2.65 -13.14 -9.52
N ILE A 48 1.99 -12.13 -8.93
CA ILE A 48 0.58 -11.83 -9.16
C ILE A 48 0.43 -11.27 -10.58
N PRO A 49 -0.47 -11.80 -11.42
CA PRO A 49 -0.67 -11.29 -12.77
C PRO A 49 -1.02 -9.80 -12.79
N ALA A 50 -0.47 -9.06 -13.76
CA ALA A 50 -0.65 -7.60 -13.87
C ALA A 50 -2.10 -7.13 -13.78
N ARG A 51 -3.05 -7.88 -14.36
CA ARG A 51 -4.48 -7.57 -14.25
C ARG A 51 -4.96 -7.55 -12.80
N ARG A 52 -4.55 -8.56 -12.01
CA ARG A 52 -4.93 -8.68 -10.60
C ARG A 52 -4.22 -7.64 -9.74
N VAL A 53 -2.94 -7.35 -10.01
CA VAL A 53 -2.22 -6.25 -9.37
C VAL A 53 -2.96 -4.92 -9.58
N ASN A 54 -3.32 -4.58 -10.82
CA ASN A 54 -4.05 -3.35 -11.11
C ASN A 54 -5.42 -3.30 -10.43
N THR A 55 -6.17 -4.42 -10.41
CA THR A 55 -7.44 -4.50 -9.68
C THR A 55 -7.25 -4.27 -8.18
N ALA A 56 -6.25 -4.91 -7.57
CA ALA A 56 -5.96 -4.75 -6.15
C ALA A 56 -5.52 -3.32 -5.80
N LEU A 57 -4.65 -2.71 -6.62
CA LEU A 57 -4.21 -1.32 -6.45
C LEU A 57 -5.40 -0.35 -6.50
N THR A 58 -6.27 -0.48 -7.49
CA THR A 58 -7.48 0.37 -7.60
C THR A 58 -8.39 0.22 -6.38
N LEU A 59 -8.62 -1.01 -5.91
CA LEU A 59 -9.47 -1.25 -4.74
C LEU A 59 -8.85 -0.68 -3.46
N LEU A 60 -7.56 -0.93 -3.23
CA LEU A 60 -6.85 -0.44 -2.05
C LEU A 60 -6.76 1.09 -2.03
N GLN A 61 -6.55 1.73 -3.19
CA GLN A 61 -6.56 3.18 -3.32
C GLN A 61 -7.96 3.77 -3.06
N ALA A 62 -9.01 3.16 -3.63
CA ALA A 62 -10.39 3.59 -3.40
C ALA A 62 -10.80 3.49 -1.91
N GLN A 63 -10.25 2.51 -1.19
CA GLN A 63 -10.45 2.32 0.24
C GLN A 63 -9.54 3.22 1.10
N GLY A 64 -8.63 3.99 0.49
CA GLY A 64 -7.73 4.90 1.19
C GLY A 64 -6.52 4.23 1.85
N TYR A 65 -6.22 2.98 1.51
CA TYR A 65 -5.07 2.25 2.06
C TYR A 65 -3.75 2.57 1.35
N LEU A 66 -3.81 3.05 0.11
CA LEU A 66 -2.64 3.42 -0.69
C LEU A 66 -2.75 4.85 -1.20
N ASN A 67 -1.60 5.51 -1.30
CA ASN A 67 -1.43 6.76 -2.05
C ASN A 67 -0.75 6.47 -3.39
N GLU A 68 -1.20 7.14 -4.44
CA GLU A 68 -0.49 7.22 -5.72
C GLU A 68 0.38 8.49 -5.75
N LEU A 69 1.66 8.31 -6.02
CA LEU A 69 2.67 9.35 -6.16
C LEU A 69 2.98 9.59 -7.65
N PRO A 70 3.62 10.72 -8.01
CA PRO A 70 4.04 10.98 -9.38
C PRO A 70 4.81 9.81 -10.00
N GLY A 71 4.50 9.51 -11.27
CA GLY A 71 5.07 8.36 -11.97
C GLY A 71 4.40 7.02 -11.66
N LYS A 72 3.14 7.02 -11.20
CA LYS A 72 2.35 5.82 -10.86
C LYS A 72 3.02 4.95 -9.80
N ARG A 73 3.67 5.57 -8.83
CA ARG A 73 4.29 4.86 -7.69
C ARG A 73 3.28 4.79 -6.56
N PHE A 74 2.99 3.59 -6.08
CA PHE A 74 2.06 3.38 -4.98
C PHE A 74 2.82 3.19 -3.68
N THR A 75 2.29 3.67 -2.57
CA THR A 75 2.84 3.48 -1.20
C THR A 75 1.70 3.35 -0.21
N ALA A 76 1.92 2.72 0.94
CA ALA A 76 0.94 2.70 2.01
C ALA A 76 0.56 4.12 2.47
N ALA A 77 -0.73 4.36 2.61
CA ALA A 77 -1.31 5.59 3.15
C ALA A 77 -1.69 5.45 4.64
N VAL A 78 -1.74 4.21 5.14
CA VAL A 78 -2.11 3.87 6.51
C VAL A 78 -1.13 2.86 7.11
N ARG A 79 -1.22 2.66 8.41
CA ARG A 79 -0.66 1.48 9.10
C ARG A 79 -1.75 0.80 9.90
N PHE A 80 -1.57 -0.48 10.19
CA PHE A 80 -2.46 -1.24 11.06
C PHE A 80 -1.83 -1.40 12.44
N ASP A 81 -2.67 -1.64 13.45
CA ASP A 81 -2.26 -2.03 14.80
C ASP A 81 -1.64 -3.44 14.82
N ASP A 82 -0.73 -3.63 15.78
CA ASP A 82 -0.02 -4.90 16.04
C ASP A 82 -0.92 -5.99 16.63
#